data_AF-A0A6L3XZJ7-F1
#
_entry.id   AF-A0A6L3XZJ7-F1
#
_cell.length_a   1.000
_cell.length_b   1.000
_cell.length_c   1.000
_cell.angle_alpha   90.00
_cell.angle_beta   90.00
_cell.angle_gamma   90.00
#
_symmetry.space_group_name_H-M   'P 1'
#
loop_
_entity.id
_entity.type
_entity.pdbx_description
1 polymer ?
#
loop_
_entity_poly.entity_id
_entity_poly.type
_entity_poly.pdbx_seq_one_letter_code
_entity_poly.pdbx_strand_id
1 'polypeptide(L)'
;DDTCASQPGAVQQTGAENSFLSKEVEEAFNQLGVPVREGKEVAVDAIFDSVSVATTYREKLAEQGIIFCSFGEAIHDHPELVKKYIGTVVPSNDNFFAALNAAVASDGTFIYVPKGVRCPMELSTYFRINAEKTGQFERTILVADEGSYVSYIEGCSAPVRDSYQLHAAVVEVIIHKDAEVKYSTVQNWFPGDGNTGGILNFVTKRALCEGENSKMSWTQSETGSAITWKYPSCILRGDNSIGEFYSVALTSGHQQADTGTKMIHIGKNTKSTIISKGISAGHSQNSYRGLVKIMPTATNARNFTQCDSMLIGADCGAHTFPYVECRNNSAQLEHEATTSRIGEDQLFYCLQRGISEEDAISMIVNGFCKDVFSELPLEFAVEAQKLLAISLEHSVG
;
A
#
# COMPACT_ATOMS: atom_id res chain seq x y z
N ASP A 1 38.28 -28.22 -38.51
CA ASP A 1 37.68 -27.01 -39.08
C ASP A 1 37.39 -26.01 -37.99
N ASP A 2 38.48 -25.36 -37.58
CA ASP A 2 38.50 -24.11 -36.83
C ASP A 2 37.94 -22.99 -37.71
N THR A 3 37.20 -22.05 -37.12
CA THR A 3 37.34 -20.60 -37.37
C THR A 3 36.37 -19.81 -36.48
N CYS A 4 36.72 -19.67 -35.20
CA CYS A 4 36.33 -18.49 -34.42
C CYS A 4 37.38 -17.41 -34.67
N ALA A 5 37.07 -16.45 -35.55
CA ALA A 5 37.88 -15.25 -35.74
C ALA A 5 37.29 -14.11 -34.88
N SER A 6 38.03 -13.76 -33.83
CA SER A 6 37.88 -12.52 -33.06
C SER A 6 38.16 -11.30 -33.93
N GLN A 7 37.31 -10.27 -33.86
CA GLN A 7 37.68 -8.91 -34.26
C GLN A 7 37.65 -7.95 -33.06
N PRO A 8 38.50 -6.89 -33.05
CA PRO A 8 38.90 -6.18 -31.85
C PRO A 8 38.23 -4.80 -31.69
N GLY A 9 38.04 -4.40 -30.42
CA GLY A 9 38.13 -3.01 -29.97
C GLY A 9 36.95 -2.08 -30.30
N ALA A 10 35.90 -2.10 -29.48
CA ALA A 10 35.04 -0.93 -29.33
C ALA A 10 35.75 0.08 -28.42
N VAL A 11 36.12 1.22 -29.03
CA VAL A 11 36.71 2.39 -28.40
C VAL A 11 35.77 2.92 -27.31
N GLN A 12 36.32 3.16 -26.12
CA GLN A 12 35.65 3.76 -24.98
C GLN A 12 35.28 5.22 -25.33
N GLN A 13 34.00 5.47 -25.66
CA GLN A 13 33.48 6.84 -25.74
C GLN A 13 33.29 7.38 -24.33
N THR A 14 34.30 8.10 -23.85
CA THR A 14 34.18 9.01 -22.72
C THR A 14 33.40 10.24 -23.15
N GLY A 15 32.19 10.44 -22.60
CA GLY A 15 31.45 11.70 -22.72
C GLY A 15 30.02 11.55 -23.27
N ALA A 16 29.11 11.04 -22.45
CA ALA A 16 27.69 11.32 -22.57
C ALA A 16 27.12 11.40 -21.14
N GLU A 17 26.54 12.55 -20.80
CA GLU A 17 25.85 12.76 -19.52
C GLU A 17 24.76 11.70 -19.35
N ASN A 18 24.86 10.94 -18.26
CA ASN A 18 23.87 9.95 -17.84
C ASN A 18 22.54 10.65 -17.50
N SER A 19 21.63 10.83 -18.45
CA SER A 19 20.24 11.21 -18.18
C SER A 19 19.35 9.97 -18.23
N PHE A 20 19.21 9.28 -17.10
CA PHE A 20 18.34 8.11 -16.94
C PHE A 20 16.84 8.44 -16.85
N LEU A 21 16.43 9.70 -17.12
CA LEU A 21 15.06 10.18 -16.95
C LEU A 21 14.58 10.85 -18.24
N SER A 22 13.45 10.40 -18.79
CA SER A 22 12.79 11.11 -19.90
C SER A 22 12.14 12.39 -19.39
N LYS A 23 12.03 13.42 -20.25
CA LYS A 23 11.47 14.74 -19.87
C LYS A 23 10.06 14.66 -19.27
N GLU A 24 9.22 13.78 -19.79
CA GLU A 24 7.86 13.57 -19.27
C GLU A 24 7.87 13.03 -17.83
N VAL A 25 8.89 12.23 -17.49
CA VAL A 25 9.04 11.72 -16.13
C VAL A 25 9.57 12.82 -15.21
N GLU A 26 10.55 13.60 -15.67
CA GLU A 26 11.06 14.74 -14.89
C GLU A 26 9.94 15.78 -14.65
N GLU A 27 9.08 16.02 -15.64
CA GLU A 27 7.91 16.89 -15.50
C GLU A 27 6.87 16.33 -14.52
N ALA A 28 6.55 15.03 -14.58
CA ALA A 28 5.63 14.40 -13.64
C ALA A 28 6.18 14.45 -12.19
N PHE A 29 7.46 14.13 -11.97
CA PHE A 29 8.08 14.18 -10.65
C PHE A 29 8.18 15.63 -10.13
N ASN A 30 8.47 16.61 -11.01
CA ASN A 30 8.47 18.03 -10.67
C ASN A 30 7.06 18.54 -10.29
N GLN A 31 6.01 18.09 -10.99
CA GLN A 31 4.61 18.40 -10.64
C GLN A 31 4.21 17.78 -9.29
N LEU A 32 4.70 16.57 -9.00
CA LEU A 32 4.47 15.87 -7.73
C LEU A 32 5.29 16.49 -6.58
N GLY A 33 6.36 17.24 -6.86
CA GLY A 33 7.26 17.83 -5.87
C GLY A 33 8.26 16.84 -5.29
N VAL A 34 8.46 15.71 -5.98
CA VAL A 34 9.43 14.67 -5.61
C VAL A 34 10.78 15.06 -6.20
N PRO A 35 11.83 15.29 -5.38
CA PRO A 35 13.13 15.68 -5.90
C PRO A 35 13.73 14.54 -6.70
N VAL A 36 13.89 14.75 -8.01
CA VAL A 36 14.48 13.76 -8.93
C VAL A 36 16.02 13.71 -8.82
N ARG A 37 16.62 14.58 -8.01
CA ARG A 37 18.06 14.68 -7.76
C ARG A 37 18.32 14.90 -6.26
N GLU A 38 19.42 14.30 -5.78
CA GLU A 38 19.80 14.19 -4.37
C GLU A 38 19.68 15.49 -3.57
N GLY A 39 19.04 15.41 -2.40
CA GLY A 39 18.92 16.54 -1.47
C GLY A 39 18.06 16.33 -0.21
N LYS A 40 17.46 15.15 0.02
CA LYS A 40 16.68 14.85 1.23
C LYS A 40 16.94 13.43 1.74
N GLU A 41 16.81 13.24 3.06
CA GLU A 41 17.01 11.99 3.81
C GLU A 41 15.92 10.92 3.56
N VAL A 42 15.44 10.78 2.33
CA VAL A 42 14.48 9.76 1.93
C VAL A 42 15.06 8.96 0.78
N ALA A 43 15.27 7.65 1.01
CA ALA A 43 15.65 6.71 -0.03
C ALA A 43 14.43 6.43 -0.91
N VAL A 44 14.23 7.26 -1.93
CA VAL A 44 13.16 7.08 -2.93
C VAL A 44 13.67 6.11 -3.99
N ASP A 45 13.13 4.90 -4.00
CA ASP A 45 13.37 3.94 -5.07
C ASP A 45 12.32 4.12 -6.16
N ALA A 46 12.70 4.75 -7.28
CA ALA A 46 11.89 4.73 -8.49
C ALA A 46 12.23 3.47 -9.27
N ILE A 47 11.37 2.46 -9.21
CA ILE A 47 11.54 1.22 -9.99
C ILE A 47 11.14 1.53 -11.43
N PHE A 48 12.16 1.76 -12.25
CA PHE A 48 12.10 1.56 -13.69
C PHE A 48 12.64 0.16 -13.96
N ASP A 49 11.87 -0.69 -14.65
CA ASP A 49 12.27 -2.02 -15.15
C ASP A 49 13.48 -2.62 -14.40
N SER A 50 13.21 -3.14 -13.20
CA SER A 50 14.11 -3.99 -12.41
C SER A 50 15.51 -3.43 -12.07
N VAL A 51 15.71 -2.11 -12.01
CA VAL A 51 16.96 -1.53 -11.47
C VAL A 51 16.62 -0.44 -10.44
N SER A 52 16.73 -0.79 -9.16
CA SER A 52 16.40 0.06 -8.02
C SER A 52 17.54 1.00 -7.61
N VAL A 53 17.17 2.03 -6.84
CA VAL A 53 18.06 2.85 -6.00
C VAL A 53 18.59 2.04 -4.78
N ALA A 54 18.78 0.73 -4.95
CA ALA A 54 19.60 -0.10 -4.05
C ALA A 54 21.09 0.24 -4.12
N THR A 55 21.49 1.35 -4.75
CA THR A 55 22.90 1.76 -4.83
C THR A 55 23.28 2.82 -3.79
N THR A 56 22.39 3.74 -3.40
CA THR A 56 22.81 4.91 -2.60
C THR A 56 22.93 4.63 -1.09
N TYR A 57 22.14 3.69 -0.54
CA TYR A 57 22.13 3.40 0.90
C TYR A 57 22.31 1.92 1.28
N ARG A 58 22.50 1.03 0.29
CA ARG A 58 22.65 -0.42 0.51
C ARG A 58 23.82 -0.74 1.43
N GLU A 59 24.94 -0.03 1.30
CA GLU A 59 26.10 -0.21 2.19
C GLU A 59 25.74 0.13 3.65
N LYS A 60 25.07 1.27 3.90
CA LYS A 60 24.66 1.68 5.26
C LYS A 60 23.62 0.75 5.88
N LEU A 61 22.69 0.23 5.08
CA LEU A 61 21.70 -0.75 5.54
C LEU A 61 22.39 -2.09 5.86
N ALA A 62 23.31 -2.53 5.00
CA ALA A 62 24.09 -3.75 5.19
C ALA A 62 25.01 -3.69 6.43
N GLU A 63 25.59 -2.52 6.74
CA GLU A 63 26.36 -2.30 7.97
C GLU A 63 25.55 -2.58 9.25
N GLN A 64 24.24 -2.39 9.21
CA GLN A 64 23.32 -2.70 10.31
C GLN A 64 22.67 -4.08 10.18
N GLY A 65 23.07 -4.88 9.18
CA GLY A 65 22.52 -6.19 8.89
C GLY A 65 21.11 -6.18 8.29
N ILE A 66 20.62 -5.02 7.85
CA ILE A 66 19.33 -4.89 7.17
C ILE A 66 19.47 -5.38 5.73
N ILE A 67 18.59 -6.28 5.32
CA ILE A 67 18.50 -6.74 3.93
C ILE A 67 17.33 -5.98 3.31
N PHE A 68 17.59 -5.25 2.23
CA PHE A 68 16.57 -4.61 1.41
C PHE A 68 16.96 -4.78 -0.05
N CYS A 69 16.32 -5.72 -0.74
CA CYS A 69 16.62 -6.07 -2.11
C CYS A 69 15.38 -6.58 -2.85
N SER A 70 15.54 -6.88 -4.15
CA SER A 70 14.47 -7.51 -4.93
C SER A 70 14.21 -8.95 -4.45
N PHE A 71 13.00 -9.44 -4.69
CA PHE A 71 12.63 -10.81 -4.36
C PHE A 71 13.54 -11.84 -5.05
N GLY A 72 13.91 -11.60 -6.31
CA GLY A 72 14.85 -12.44 -7.06
C GLY A 72 16.27 -12.46 -6.46
N GLU A 73 16.82 -11.30 -6.06
CA GLU A 73 18.11 -11.23 -5.37
C GLU A 73 18.07 -11.98 -4.04
N ALA A 74 16.99 -11.86 -3.27
CA ALA A 74 16.86 -12.56 -1.99
C ALA A 74 16.85 -14.08 -2.14
N ILE A 75 16.24 -14.62 -3.21
CA ILE A 75 16.27 -16.06 -3.50
C ILE A 75 17.70 -16.53 -3.80
N HIS A 76 18.47 -15.72 -4.53
CA HIS A 76 19.85 -16.06 -4.91
C HIS A 76 20.83 -15.93 -3.74
N ASP A 77 20.78 -14.80 -3.03
CA ASP A 77 21.78 -14.43 -2.01
C ASP A 77 21.40 -14.90 -0.60
N HIS A 78 20.11 -15.07 -0.32
CA HIS A 78 19.57 -15.44 1.00
C HIS A 78 18.56 -16.60 0.96
N PRO A 79 18.84 -17.71 0.24
CA PRO A 79 17.85 -18.77 -0.03
C PRO A 79 17.26 -19.39 1.24
N GLU A 80 18.07 -19.63 2.28
CA GLU A 80 17.60 -20.23 3.53
C GLU A 80 16.64 -19.34 4.29
N LEU A 81 16.86 -18.01 4.25
CA LEU A 81 16.01 -17.04 4.92
C LEU A 81 14.68 -16.87 4.18
N VAL A 82 14.72 -16.77 2.85
CA VAL A 82 13.49 -16.72 2.03
C VAL A 82 12.67 -17.99 2.22
N LYS A 83 13.30 -19.17 2.13
CA LYS A 83 12.64 -20.47 2.28
C LYS A 83 11.98 -20.64 3.66
N LYS A 84 12.55 -20.04 4.71
CA LYS A 84 11.98 -20.06 6.06
C LYS A 84 10.64 -19.32 6.14
N TYR A 85 10.45 -18.23 5.40
CA TYR A 85 9.32 -17.32 5.57
C TYR A 85 8.32 -17.30 4.40
N ILE A 86 8.74 -17.63 3.19
CA ILE A 86 7.85 -17.62 2.02
C ILE A 86 6.67 -18.57 2.20
N GLY A 87 5.46 -18.05 1.98
CA GLY A 87 4.22 -18.81 2.08
C GLY A 87 3.80 -19.17 3.51
N THR A 88 4.50 -18.70 4.53
CA THR A 88 4.14 -18.96 5.94
C THR A 88 2.89 -18.21 6.38
N VAL A 89 2.64 -17.05 5.77
CA VAL A 89 1.50 -16.18 6.11
C VAL A 89 0.45 -16.23 5.02
N VAL A 90 0.86 -16.22 3.74
CA VAL A 90 -0.02 -16.37 2.57
C VAL A 90 0.43 -17.58 1.75
N PRO A 91 -0.07 -18.79 2.06
CA PRO A 91 0.29 -20.01 1.35
C PRO A 91 -0.03 -19.93 -0.15
N SER A 92 0.65 -20.76 -0.95
CA SER A 92 0.46 -20.84 -2.40
C SER A 92 -0.93 -21.31 -2.84
N ASN A 93 -1.79 -21.74 -1.92
CA ASN A 93 -3.17 -22.14 -2.19
C ASN A 93 -4.20 -21.34 -1.38
N ASP A 94 -3.80 -20.17 -0.86
CA ASP A 94 -4.65 -19.33 0.01
C ASP A 94 -5.96 -18.91 -0.68
N ASN A 95 -5.86 -18.45 -1.93
CA ASN A 95 -6.97 -18.08 -2.78
C ASN A 95 -6.54 -18.13 -4.25
N PHE A 96 -7.48 -17.90 -5.17
CA PHE A 96 -7.24 -17.99 -6.61
C PHE A 96 -6.06 -17.13 -7.11
N PHE A 97 -6.05 -15.84 -6.74
CA PHE A 97 -5.03 -14.90 -7.20
C PHE A 97 -3.71 -15.06 -6.45
N ALA A 98 -3.74 -15.45 -5.18
CA ALA A 98 -2.54 -15.80 -4.42
C ALA A 98 -1.84 -17.05 -4.99
N ALA A 99 -2.61 -18.04 -5.46
CA ALA A 99 -2.06 -19.23 -6.10
C ALA A 99 -1.43 -18.93 -7.46
N LEU A 100 -2.09 -18.09 -8.26
CA LEU A 100 -1.52 -17.59 -9.51
C LEU A 100 -0.22 -16.80 -9.24
N ASN A 101 -0.24 -15.84 -8.31
CA ASN A 101 0.93 -15.07 -7.91
C ASN A 101 2.08 -15.97 -7.47
N ALA A 102 1.82 -16.95 -6.59
CA ALA A 102 2.87 -17.86 -6.09
C ALA A 102 3.57 -18.67 -7.20
N ALA A 103 2.88 -18.93 -8.33
CA ALA A 103 3.46 -19.67 -9.45
C ALA A 103 4.25 -18.78 -10.44
N VAL A 104 3.86 -17.51 -10.60
CA VAL A 104 4.37 -16.65 -11.70
C VAL A 104 5.15 -15.43 -11.23
N ALA A 105 5.12 -15.09 -9.94
CA ALA A 105 5.79 -13.89 -9.43
C ALA A 105 7.31 -13.99 -9.60
N SER A 106 7.86 -13.10 -10.43
CA SER A 106 9.30 -12.84 -10.57
C SER A 106 9.74 -11.60 -9.80
N ASP A 107 8.80 -10.67 -9.60
CA ASP A 107 9.07 -9.33 -9.09
C ASP A 107 8.66 -9.24 -7.61
N GLY A 108 9.09 -8.17 -6.95
CA GLY A 108 8.74 -7.87 -5.57
C GLY A 108 9.96 -7.57 -4.71
N THR A 109 9.75 -7.54 -3.40
CA THR A 109 10.70 -6.97 -2.46
C THR A 109 10.92 -7.90 -1.27
N PHE A 110 12.17 -8.05 -0.86
CA PHE A 110 12.50 -8.76 0.37
C PHE A 110 13.15 -7.78 1.36
N ILE A 111 12.57 -7.71 2.56
CA ILE A 111 13.05 -6.89 3.67
C ILE A 111 13.27 -7.80 4.88
N TYR A 112 14.47 -7.74 5.45
CA TYR A 112 14.78 -8.35 6.74
C TYR A 112 15.45 -7.33 7.64
N VAL A 113 14.90 -7.14 8.84
CA VAL A 113 15.48 -6.27 9.87
C VAL A 113 15.91 -7.13 11.06
N PRO A 114 17.21 -7.15 11.40
CA PRO A 114 17.74 -8.06 12.43
C PRO A 114 17.36 -7.62 13.84
N LYS A 115 17.56 -8.53 14.80
CA LYS A 115 17.24 -8.35 16.21
C LYS A 115 17.82 -7.05 16.79
N GLY A 116 16.97 -6.28 17.46
CA GLY A 116 17.32 -5.05 18.16
C GLY A 116 17.65 -3.86 17.26
N VAL A 117 17.52 -4.00 15.94
CA VAL A 117 17.84 -2.93 14.99
C VAL A 117 16.59 -2.12 14.66
N ARG A 118 16.70 -0.81 14.88
CA ARG A 118 15.72 0.17 14.42
C ARG A 118 16.23 0.75 13.10
N CYS A 119 15.52 0.48 12.01
CA CYS A 119 15.89 0.98 10.68
C CYS A 119 16.07 2.50 10.72
N PRO A 120 17.22 3.04 10.28
CA PRO A 120 17.59 4.44 10.48
C PRO A 120 16.81 5.40 9.57
N MET A 121 16.16 4.86 8.54
CA MET A 121 15.38 5.60 7.55
C MET A 121 14.16 4.80 7.14
N GLU A 122 13.23 5.44 6.45
CA GLU A 122 12.10 4.75 5.85
C GLU A 122 12.54 4.06 4.56
N LEU A 123 12.17 2.80 4.41
CA LEU A 123 12.39 2.06 3.17
C LEU A 123 11.23 2.38 2.23
N SER A 124 11.51 2.67 0.97
CA SER A 124 10.46 2.94 -0.01
C SER A 124 10.74 2.17 -1.29
N THR A 125 9.69 1.61 -1.90
CA THR A 125 9.72 1.07 -3.27
C THR A 125 8.57 1.68 -4.05
N TYR A 126 8.86 2.26 -5.20
CA TYR A 126 7.85 2.81 -6.09
C TYR A 126 7.79 1.98 -7.38
N PHE A 127 6.74 1.18 -7.53
CA PHE A 127 6.50 0.36 -8.71
C PHE A 127 5.78 1.18 -9.79
N ARG A 128 6.37 1.30 -10.98
CA ARG A 128 5.70 1.85 -12.16
C ARG A 128 5.40 0.78 -13.20
N ILE A 129 4.14 0.59 -13.55
CA ILE A 129 3.73 -0.42 -14.54
C ILE A 129 4.12 0.05 -15.95
N ASN A 130 5.13 -0.54 -16.60
CA ASN A 130 5.56 -0.09 -17.93
C ASN A 130 5.33 -1.11 -19.07
N ALA A 131 5.16 -2.40 -18.78
CA ALA A 131 5.11 -3.45 -19.81
C ALA A 131 3.73 -3.66 -20.44
N GLU A 132 3.62 -3.45 -21.76
CA GLU A 132 2.39 -3.55 -22.57
C GLU A 132 1.89 -5.01 -22.65
N LYS A 133 0.84 -5.36 -21.86
CA LYS A 133 0.10 -6.65 -21.85
C LYS A 133 0.54 -7.74 -20.85
N THR A 134 1.21 -7.40 -19.76
CA THR A 134 1.54 -8.36 -18.70
C THR A 134 0.77 -8.07 -17.41
N GLY A 135 0.19 -9.10 -16.81
CA GLY A 135 -0.26 -8.99 -15.41
C GLY A 135 0.94 -8.75 -14.50
N GLN A 136 0.81 -7.85 -13.54
CA GLN A 136 1.85 -7.61 -12.54
C GLN A 136 1.63 -8.56 -11.36
N PHE A 137 2.62 -9.41 -11.14
CA PHE A 137 2.64 -10.37 -10.04
C PHE A 137 3.90 -10.13 -9.23
N GLU A 138 3.75 -9.41 -8.13
CA GLU A 138 4.84 -9.13 -7.21
C GLU A 138 4.60 -9.82 -5.88
N ARG A 139 5.69 -10.24 -5.25
CA ARG A 139 5.66 -10.83 -3.92
C ARG A 139 6.60 -10.09 -2.98
N THR A 140 6.02 -9.45 -1.97
CA THR A 140 6.78 -8.77 -0.93
C THR A 140 6.80 -9.59 0.35
N ILE A 141 8.00 -9.81 0.90
CA ILE A 141 8.20 -10.47 2.19
C ILE A 141 8.96 -9.51 3.10
N LEU A 142 8.34 -9.10 4.21
CA LEU A 142 8.95 -8.25 5.22
C LEU A 142 9.04 -9.02 6.54
N VAL A 143 10.25 -9.12 7.09
CA VAL A 143 10.52 -9.78 8.36
C VAL A 143 11.16 -8.79 9.32
N ALA A 144 10.50 -8.56 10.44
CA ALA A 144 11.02 -7.77 11.55
C ALA A 144 11.35 -8.73 12.72
N ASP A 145 12.64 -8.97 12.95
CA ASP A 145 13.14 -9.84 14.03
C ASP A 145 13.01 -9.15 15.41
N GLU A 146 13.30 -9.87 16.49
CA GLU A 146 12.96 -9.43 17.86
C GLU A 146 13.46 -8.01 18.18
N GLY A 147 12.60 -7.15 18.72
CA GLY A 147 12.94 -5.78 19.11
C GLY A 147 13.32 -4.85 17.96
N SER A 148 13.04 -5.23 16.71
CA SER A 148 13.34 -4.41 15.53
C SER A 148 12.23 -3.42 15.20
N TYR A 149 12.56 -2.40 14.41
CA TYR A 149 11.58 -1.43 13.89
C TYR A 149 11.86 -1.11 12.43
N VAL A 150 10.80 -1.03 11.63
CA VAL A 150 10.89 -0.57 10.24
C VAL A 150 9.62 0.15 9.79
N SER A 151 9.82 1.23 9.03
CA SER A 151 8.78 1.92 8.27
C SER A 151 9.06 1.64 6.80
N TYR A 152 8.10 1.03 6.12
CA TYR A 152 8.18 0.68 4.71
C TYR A 152 7.03 1.30 3.93
N ILE A 153 7.33 1.90 2.79
CA ILE A 153 6.38 2.53 1.89
C ILE A 153 6.39 1.83 0.54
N GLU A 154 5.21 1.46 0.10
CA GLU A 154 4.94 0.89 -1.22
C GLU A 154 4.16 1.93 -2.04
N GLY A 155 4.77 2.44 -3.10
CA GLY A 155 4.11 3.26 -4.10
C GLY A 155 3.79 2.44 -5.34
N CYS A 156 2.61 2.61 -5.94
CA CYS A 156 2.34 2.08 -7.28
C CYS A 156 1.67 3.14 -8.15
N SER A 157 2.20 3.38 -9.35
CA SER A 157 1.50 4.13 -10.40
C SER A 157 1.56 3.44 -11.74
N ALA A 158 0.57 3.71 -12.58
CA ALA A 158 0.43 3.07 -13.86
C ALA A 158 0.03 4.09 -14.94
N PRO A 159 0.61 4.00 -16.15
CA PRO A 159 0.21 4.80 -17.30
C PRO A 159 -1.16 4.34 -17.83
N VAL A 160 -1.83 5.27 -18.50
CA VAL A 160 -3.10 5.09 -19.20
C VAL A 160 -2.99 3.99 -20.26
N ARG A 161 -3.94 3.03 -20.27
CA ARG A 161 -4.01 1.96 -21.28
C ARG A 161 -5.42 1.53 -21.63
N ASP A 162 -5.57 1.10 -22.88
CA ASP A 162 -6.85 0.73 -23.49
C ASP A 162 -7.32 -0.71 -23.14
N SER A 163 -6.54 -1.48 -22.39
CA SER A 163 -6.87 -2.87 -22.02
C SER A 163 -6.72 -3.12 -20.52
N TYR A 164 -7.58 -4.00 -19.98
CA TYR A 164 -7.53 -4.35 -18.57
C TYR A 164 -6.17 -4.94 -18.19
N GLN A 165 -5.56 -4.39 -17.14
CA GLN A 165 -4.35 -4.94 -16.55
C GLN A 165 -4.69 -5.55 -15.20
N LEU A 166 -4.25 -6.78 -14.95
CA LEU A 166 -4.38 -7.42 -13.65
C LEU A 166 -3.13 -7.13 -12.82
N HIS A 167 -3.32 -6.57 -11.65
CA HIS A 167 -2.29 -6.48 -10.63
C HIS A 167 -2.72 -7.34 -9.45
N ALA A 168 -1.96 -8.42 -9.24
CA ALA A 168 -2.24 -9.42 -8.22
C ALA A 168 -1.00 -9.62 -7.36
N ALA A 169 -0.79 -8.70 -6.43
CA ALA A 169 0.32 -8.75 -5.48
C ALA A 169 0.02 -9.63 -4.27
N VAL A 170 1.07 -10.20 -3.68
CA VAL A 170 1.02 -10.87 -2.39
C VAL A 170 2.04 -10.24 -1.46
N VAL A 171 1.59 -9.86 -0.26
CA VAL A 171 2.45 -9.29 0.78
C VAL A 171 2.37 -10.13 2.04
N GLU A 172 3.52 -10.61 2.49
CA GLU A 172 3.69 -11.36 3.73
C GLU A 172 4.53 -10.53 4.69
N VAL A 173 3.98 -10.22 5.87
CA VAL A 173 4.72 -9.51 6.92
C VAL A 173 4.80 -10.40 8.16
N ILE A 174 6.00 -10.62 8.69
CA ILE A 174 6.23 -11.42 9.89
C ILE A 174 6.89 -10.53 10.94
N ILE A 175 6.22 -10.36 12.08
CA ILE A 175 6.68 -9.50 13.16
C ILE A 175 6.94 -10.34 14.41
N HIS A 176 8.20 -10.41 14.81
CA HIS A 176 8.67 -11.14 15.99
C HIS A 176 8.48 -10.33 17.28
N LYS A 177 8.98 -10.88 18.39
CA LYS A 177 8.77 -10.35 19.73
C LYS A 177 9.26 -8.89 19.85
N ASP A 178 8.49 -8.02 20.49
CA ASP A 178 8.83 -6.61 20.73
C ASP A 178 9.15 -5.78 19.46
N ALA A 179 8.83 -6.29 18.27
CA ALA A 179 9.11 -5.62 17.01
C ALA A 179 7.90 -4.82 16.49
N GLU A 180 8.15 -3.75 15.73
CA GLU A 180 7.12 -2.88 15.16
C GLU A 180 7.35 -2.65 13.65
N VAL A 181 6.30 -2.85 12.87
CA VAL A 181 6.28 -2.58 11.43
C VAL A 181 5.21 -1.55 11.11
N LYS A 182 5.61 -0.50 10.40
CA LYS A 182 4.69 0.41 9.70
C LYS A 182 4.78 0.14 8.21
N TYR A 183 3.64 -0.17 7.59
CA TYR A 183 3.54 -0.45 6.16
C TYR A 183 2.57 0.54 5.53
N SER A 184 3.10 1.44 4.73
CA SER A 184 2.33 2.46 4.02
C SER A 184 2.14 2.06 2.56
N THR A 185 0.99 2.35 1.98
CA THR A 185 0.71 2.12 0.57
C THR A 185 0.07 3.37 -0.04
N VAL A 186 0.70 3.94 -1.06
CA VAL A 186 0.15 5.07 -1.82
C VAL A 186 0.00 4.63 -3.27
N GLN A 187 -1.25 4.48 -3.71
CA GLN A 187 -1.56 3.97 -5.04
C GLN A 187 -2.43 4.97 -5.80
N ASN A 188 -1.99 5.34 -7.00
CA ASN A 188 -2.78 6.11 -7.95
C ASN A 188 -2.74 5.46 -9.33
N TRP A 189 -3.88 4.89 -9.72
CA TRP A 189 -4.00 4.04 -10.89
C TRP A 189 -4.84 4.69 -11.98
N PHE A 190 -4.87 4.06 -13.16
CA PHE A 190 -5.72 4.50 -14.25
C PHE A 190 -7.11 3.82 -14.18
N PRO A 191 -8.22 4.58 -14.07
CA PRO A 191 -9.58 4.02 -13.96
C PRO A 191 -10.06 3.24 -15.19
N GLY A 192 -9.45 3.46 -16.35
CA GLY A 192 -10.09 3.17 -17.63
C GLY A 192 -10.90 4.36 -18.15
N ASP A 193 -11.38 4.26 -19.39
CA ASP A 193 -12.31 5.22 -19.98
C ASP A 193 -13.65 4.53 -20.25
N GLY A 194 -14.73 4.97 -19.60
CA GLY A 194 -16.11 4.56 -19.96
C GLY A 194 -16.37 3.04 -20.03
N ASN A 195 -15.72 2.23 -19.19
CA ASN A 195 -15.70 0.74 -19.17
C ASN A 195 -14.72 0.05 -20.14
N THR A 196 -13.78 0.78 -20.74
CA THR A 196 -12.66 0.22 -21.49
C THR A 196 -11.34 0.40 -20.74
N GLY A 197 -10.63 -0.70 -20.55
CA GLY A 197 -9.36 -0.70 -19.82
C GLY A 197 -9.50 -0.42 -18.33
N GLY A 198 -8.40 0.05 -17.74
CA GLY A 198 -8.27 0.23 -16.30
C GLY A 198 -7.68 -0.99 -15.60
N ILE A 199 -7.44 -0.87 -14.31
CA ILE A 199 -6.64 -1.88 -13.60
C ILE A 199 -7.49 -2.61 -12.55
N LEU A 200 -7.30 -3.93 -12.49
CA LEU A 200 -7.90 -4.83 -11.52
C LEU A 200 -6.90 -5.06 -10.38
N ASN A 201 -7.20 -4.53 -9.20
CA ASN A 201 -6.32 -4.53 -8.04
C ASN A 201 -6.70 -5.64 -7.06
N PHE A 202 -6.20 -6.85 -7.26
CA PHE A 202 -6.57 -8.05 -6.50
C PHE A 202 -5.42 -8.53 -5.62
N VAL A 203 -5.24 -7.87 -4.48
CA VAL A 203 -4.05 -8.04 -3.64
C VAL A 203 -4.38 -8.80 -2.36
N THR A 204 -3.50 -9.74 -2.01
CA THR A 204 -3.55 -10.43 -0.71
C THR A 204 -2.40 -9.94 0.16
N LYS A 205 -2.68 -9.01 1.09
CA LYS A 205 -1.72 -8.57 2.13
C LYS A 205 -2.07 -9.19 3.47
N ARG A 206 -1.10 -9.76 4.17
CA ARG A 206 -1.31 -10.33 5.49
C ARG A 206 -0.06 -10.21 6.36
N ALA A 207 -0.27 -9.72 7.57
CA ALA A 207 0.72 -9.64 8.62
C ALA A 207 0.45 -10.71 9.68
N LEU A 208 1.52 -11.36 10.13
CA LEU A 208 1.55 -12.22 11.29
C LEU A 208 2.32 -11.53 12.40
N CYS A 209 1.58 -11.03 13.39
CA CYS A 209 2.10 -10.60 14.68
C CYS A 209 2.39 -11.86 15.51
N GLU A 210 3.51 -12.51 15.21
CA GLU A 210 3.88 -13.78 15.83
C GLU A 210 4.31 -13.58 17.28
N GLY A 211 5.16 -12.58 17.51
CA GLY A 211 5.80 -12.36 18.80
C GLY A 211 4.93 -11.62 19.81
N GLU A 212 5.22 -11.85 21.09
CA GLU A 212 4.68 -11.04 22.19
C GLU A 212 5.05 -9.56 21.97
N ASN A 213 4.11 -8.65 22.27
CA ASN A 213 4.25 -7.20 22.08
C ASN A 213 4.54 -6.74 20.64
N SER A 214 4.42 -7.63 19.65
CA SER A 214 4.57 -7.27 18.24
C SER A 214 3.49 -6.27 17.80
N LYS A 215 3.87 -5.32 16.92
CA LYS A 215 2.96 -4.31 16.41
C LYS A 215 3.02 -4.21 14.89
N MET A 216 1.86 -4.20 14.26
CA MET A 216 1.69 -3.97 12.84
C MET A 216 0.77 -2.78 12.60
N SER A 217 1.16 -1.87 11.73
CA SER A 217 0.31 -0.77 11.26
C SER A 217 0.26 -0.74 9.74
N TRP A 218 -0.94 -0.91 9.19
CA TRP A 218 -1.23 -0.71 7.77
C TRP A 218 -1.79 0.70 7.57
N THR A 219 -1.19 1.47 6.67
CA THR A 219 -1.70 2.78 6.25
C THR A 219 -1.83 2.80 4.74
N GLN A 220 -2.98 3.18 4.20
CA GLN A 220 -3.18 3.19 2.76
C GLN A 220 -4.00 4.37 2.26
N SER A 221 -3.60 4.87 1.09
CA SER A 221 -4.35 5.82 0.27
C SER A 221 -4.49 5.24 -1.14
N GLU A 222 -5.72 4.96 -1.55
CA GLU A 222 -6.01 4.21 -2.76
C GLU A 222 -6.97 4.99 -3.67
N THR A 223 -6.55 5.20 -4.92
CA THR A 223 -7.37 5.82 -5.96
C THR A 223 -7.09 5.19 -7.33
N GLY A 224 -8.04 5.32 -8.25
CA GLY A 224 -7.78 5.12 -9.67
C GLY A 224 -7.89 3.70 -10.23
N SER A 225 -8.25 2.68 -9.44
CA SER A 225 -8.46 1.32 -9.98
C SER A 225 -9.86 1.17 -10.57
N ALA A 226 -10.03 0.36 -11.63
CA ALA A 226 -11.36 0.03 -12.15
C ALA A 226 -12.13 -0.85 -11.15
N ILE A 227 -11.45 -1.89 -10.64
CA ILE A 227 -11.96 -2.74 -9.56
C ILE A 227 -10.86 -2.93 -8.53
N THR A 228 -11.16 -2.64 -7.27
CA THR A 228 -10.28 -2.92 -6.13
C THR A 228 -10.87 -4.01 -5.26
N TRP A 229 -10.08 -5.05 -4.97
CA TRP A 229 -10.46 -6.11 -4.05
C TRP A 229 -9.32 -6.42 -3.08
N LYS A 230 -9.39 -5.87 -1.86
CA LYS A 230 -8.28 -5.92 -0.90
C LYS A 230 -8.74 -6.02 0.55
N TYR A 231 -8.09 -6.92 1.29
CA TYR A 231 -8.32 -7.09 2.72
C TYR A 231 -7.02 -7.27 3.52
N PRO A 232 -6.16 -6.23 3.65
CA PRO A 232 -4.99 -6.30 4.51
C PRO A 232 -5.36 -6.80 5.90
N SER A 233 -4.69 -7.86 6.34
CA SER A 233 -5.09 -8.60 7.53
C SER A 233 -3.98 -8.64 8.57
N CYS A 234 -4.33 -8.58 9.86
CA CYS A 234 -3.42 -8.82 10.97
C CYS A 234 -3.85 -10.06 11.74
N ILE A 235 -2.95 -11.05 11.84
CA ILE A 235 -3.08 -12.20 12.73
C ILE A 235 -2.32 -11.88 14.02
N LEU A 236 -3.04 -11.52 15.07
CA LEU A 236 -2.53 -11.16 16.39
C LEU A 236 -2.32 -12.42 17.23
N ARG A 237 -1.23 -13.15 16.94
CA ARG A 237 -0.90 -14.43 17.58
C ARG A 237 -0.23 -14.24 18.94
N GLY A 238 0.75 -13.35 19.02
CA GLY A 238 1.47 -13.07 20.26
C GLY A 238 0.61 -12.36 21.29
N ASP A 239 0.88 -12.60 22.57
CA ASP A 239 0.25 -11.86 23.67
C ASP A 239 0.64 -10.37 23.58
N ASN A 240 -0.29 -9.49 23.96
CA ASN A 240 -0.18 -8.03 23.88
C ASN A 240 0.11 -7.48 22.46
N SER A 241 -0.08 -8.27 21.40
CA SER A 241 0.15 -7.80 20.03
C SER A 241 -0.91 -6.79 19.58
N ILE A 242 -0.49 -5.88 18.70
CA ILE A 242 -1.29 -4.72 18.27
C ILE A 242 -1.37 -4.70 16.74
N GLY A 243 -2.59 -4.58 16.22
CA GLY A 243 -2.85 -4.41 14.78
C GLY A 243 -3.61 -3.11 14.47
N GLU A 244 -3.06 -2.28 13.61
CA GLU A 244 -3.66 -1.01 13.22
C GLU A 244 -3.91 -1.01 11.70
N PHE A 245 -5.02 -0.39 11.28
CA PHE A 245 -5.37 -0.23 9.88
C PHE A 245 -6.02 1.12 9.65
N TYR A 246 -5.41 1.93 8.79
CA TYR A 246 -5.86 3.25 8.38
C TYR A 246 -5.99 3.28 6.86
N SER A 247 -7.17 3.61 6.34
CA SER A 247 -7.43 3.54 4.89
C SER A 247 -8.25 4.72 4.41
N VAL A 248 -7.77 5.37 3.34
CA VAL A 248 -8.56 6.23 2.46
C VAL A 248 -8.77 5.51 1.13
N ALA A 249 -10.01 5.41 0.69
CA ALA A 249 -10.36 4.84 -0.61
C ALA A 249 -11.30 5.78 -1.36
N LEU A 250 -10.88 6.27 -2.53
CA LEU A 250 -11.71 7.08 -3.44
C LEU A 250 -12.16 6.23 -4.63
N THR A 251 -13.46 6.28 -4.93
CA THR A 251 -14.00 5.78 -6.19
C THR A 251 -14.78 6.88 -6.92
N SER A 252 -14.67 6.91 -8.24
CA SER A 252 -15.41 7.82 -9.11
C SER A 252 -15.80 7.16 -10.44
N GLY A 253 -16.55 7.87 -11.28
CA GLY A 253 -17.01 7.32 -12.56
C GLY A 253 -17.82 6.05 -12.35
N HIS A 254 -17.36 4.92 -12.88
CA HIS A 254 -17.98 3.59 -12.72
C HIS A 254 -17.09 2.60 -11.94
N GLN A 255 -16.09 3.12 -11.21
CA GLN A 255 -15.19 2.29 -10.42
C GLN A 255 -15.93 1.51 -9.34
N GLN A 256 -15.38 0.35 -8.97
CA GLN A 256 -15.89 -0.48 -7.89
C GLN A 256 -14.77 -0.80 -6.89
N ALA A 257 -15.03 -0.60 -5.62
CA ALA A 257 -14.11 -1.00 -4.56
C ALA A 257 -14.85 -1.90 -3.56
N ASP A 258 -14.30 -3.08 -3.28
CA ASP A 258 -14.62 -3.86 -2.09
C ASP A 258 -13.32 -3.99 -1.28
N THR A 259 -13.15 -3.09 -0.32
CA THR A 259 -11.93 -2.93 0.46
C THR A 259 -12.22 -3.04 1.94
N GLY A 260 -11.23 -3.41 2.74
CA GLY A 260 -11.34 -3.37 4.18
C GLY A 260 -10.20 -4.13 4.83
N THR A 261 -10.44 -4.71 6.00
CA THR A 261 -9.37 -5.34 6.78
C THR A 261 -9.89 -6.53 7.58
N LYS A 262 -9.00 -7.43 7.97
CA LYS A 262 -9.33 -8.53 8.88
C LYS A 262 -8.38 -8.51 10.08
N MET A 263 -8.93 -8.32 11.27
CA MET A 263 -8.22 -8.38 12.54
C MET A 263 -8.57 -9.70 13.25
N ILE A 264 -7.61 -10.61 13.34
CA ILE A 264 -7.80 -11.93 13.96
C ILE A 264 -7.04 -11.95 15.28
N HIS A 265 -7.77 -11.88 16.39
CA HIS A 265 -7.23 -11.89 17.75
C HIS A 265 -7.11 -13.33 18.27
N ILE A 266 -5.88 -13.74 18.60
CA ILE A 266 -5.56 -15.07 19.13
C ILE A 266 -4.89 -14.97 20.50
N GLY A 267 -3.86 -14.12 20.62
CA GLY A 267 -3.14 -13.87 21.88
C GLY A 267 -3.97 -13.08 22.90
N LYS A 268 -3.53 -13.12 24.15
CA LYS A 268 -4.13 -12.36 25.27
C LYS A 268 -3.83 -10.87 25.15
N ASN A 269 -4.71 -10.02 25.68
CA ASN A 269 -4.59 -8.56 25.70
C ASN A 269 -4.32 -7.93 24.33
N THR A 270 -4.72 -8.59 23.24
CA THR A 270 -4.47 -8.11 21.89
C THR A 270 -5.35 -6.91 21.58
N LYS A 271 -4.80 -5.90 20.90
CA LYS A 271 -5.53 -4.68 20.54
C LYS A 271 -5.59 -4.51 19.03
N SER A 272 -6.72 -4.05 18.50
CA SER A 272 -6.79 -3.57 17.14
C SER A 272 -7.54 -2.25 17.00
N THR A 273 -7.10 -1.44 16.04
CA THR A 273 -7.72 -0.18 15.65
C THR A 273 -7.94 -0.20 14.14
N ILE A 274 -9.16 0.12 13.70
CA ILE A 274 -9.53 0.19 12.29
C ILE A 274 -10.15 1.55 12.05
N ILE A 275 -9.56 2.36 11.17
CA ILE A 275 -10.14 3.62 10.71
C ILE A 275 -10.19 3.58 9.19
N SER A 276 -11.39 3.61 8.63
CA SER A 276 -11.61 3.61 7.18
C SER A 276 -12.44 4.82 6.79
N LYS A 277 -11.95 5.54 5.77
CA LYS A 277 -12.58 6.72 5.16
C LYS A 277 -12.82 6.40 3.69
N GLY A 278 -14.05 6.02 3.34
CA GLY A 278 -14.46 5.77 1.96
C GLY A 278 -15.05 7.02 1.33
N ILE A 279 -14.69 7.34 0.09
CA ILE A 279 -15.26 8.43 -0.68
C ILE A 279 -15.80 7.84 -1.98
N SER A 280 -17.05 8.15 -2.32
CA SER A 280 -17.71 7.67 -3.53
C SER A 280 -18.29 8.85 -4.30
N ALA A 281 -17.97 8.92 -5.59
CA ALA A 281 -18.38 9.98 -6.51
C ALA A 281 -18.91 9.40 -7.84
N GLY A 282 -19.61 10.22 -8.63
CA GLY A 282 -20.14 9.82 -9.94
C GLY A 282 -21.18 8.69 -9.82
N HIS A 283 -20.97 7.59 -10.55
CA HIS A 283 -21.81 6.38 -10.53
C HIS A 283 -21.13 5.21 -9.81
N SER A 284 -20.04 5.49 -9.09
CA SER A 284 -19.16 4.47 -8.51
C SER A 284 -19.78 3.79 -7.30
N GLN A 285 -19.25 2.63 -6.95
CA GLN A 285 -19.68 1.85 -5.79
C GLN A 285 -18.48 1.55 -4.89
N ASN A 286 -18.48 2.13 -3.69
CA ASN A 286 -17.43 1.93 -2.69
C ASN A 286 -17.99 1.11 -1.52
N SER A 287 -17.41 -0.06 -1.27
CA SER A 287 -17.84 -0.97 -0.22
C SER A 287 -16.70 -1.20 0.78
N TYR A 288 -16.92 -0.82 2.03
CA TYR A 288 -16.09 -1.28 3.13
C TYR A 288 -16.56 -2.68 3.56
N ARG A 289 -15.63 -3.62 3.73
CA ARG A 289 -15.87 -4.94 4.29
C ARG A 289 -14.77 -5.34 5.26
N GLY A 290 -15.12 -5.37 6.55
CA GLY A 290 -14.20 -5.66 7.64
C GLY A 290 -14.55 -6.93 8.39
N LEU A 291 -13.56 -7.64 8.95
CA LEU A 291 -13.76 -8.73 9.89
C LEU A 291 -12.95 -8.49 11.16
N VAL A 292 -13.62 -8.48 12.31
CA VAL A 292 -12.98 -8.56 13.63
C VAL A 292 -13.35 -9.91 14.24
N LYS A 293 -12.34 -10.76 14.45
CA LYS A 293 -12.54 -12.12 14.95
C LYS A 293 -11.76 -12.32 16.25
N ILE A 294 -12.48 -12.61 17.34
CA ILE A 294 -11.91 -12.90 18.65
C ILE A 294 -11.99 -14.40 18.92
N MET A 295 -10.84 -15.05 18.95
CA MET A 295 -10.74 -16.47 19.27
C MET A 295 -10.96 -16.73 20.76
N PRO A 296 -11.38 -17.94 21.17
CA PRO A 296 -11.58 -18.26 22.58
C PRO A 296 -10.34 -18.04 23.46
N THR A 297 -9.13 -18.13 22.89
CA THR A 297 -7.86 -17.92 23.59
C THR A 297 -7.54 -16.45 23.87
N ALA A 298 -8.17 -15.52 23.14
CA ALA A 298 -7.86 -14.09 23.17
C ALA A 298 -8.58 -13.38 24.33
N THR A 299 -8.13 -13.65 25.55
CA THR A 299 -8.63 -12.97 26.76
C THR A 299 -8.25 -11.50 26.76
N ASN A 300 -9.16 -10.62 27.19
CA ASN A 300 -9.04 -9.16 27.24
C ASN A 300 -8.72 -8.51 25.89
N ALA A 301 -9.17 -9.11 24.78
CA ALA A 301 -9.01 -8.51 23.46
C ALA A 301 -9.80 -7.19 23.35
N ARG A 302 -9.22 -6.20 22.67
CA ARG A 302 -9.84 -4.87 22.45
C ARG A 302 -9.85 -4.52 20.98
N ASN A 303 -10.99 -4.06 20.47
CA ASN A 303 -11.09 -3.52 19.11
C ASN A 303 -11.88 -2.20 19.13
N PHE A 304 -11.38 -1.24 18.36
CA PHE A 304 -12.14 -0.06 17.97
C PHE A 304 -12.15 0.02 16.45
N THR A 305 -13.35 0.12 15.86
CA THR A 305 -13.54 0.22 14.41
C THR A 305 -14.39 1.44 14.09
N GLN A 306 -13.89 2.31 13.23
CA GLN A 306 -14.60 3.47 12.71
C GLN A 306 -14.59 3.43 11.18
N CYS A 307 -15.78 3.41 10.58
CA CYS A 307 -15.96 3.32 9.14
C CYS A 307 -16.81 4.49 8.66
N ASP A 308 -16.16 5.55 8.18
CA ASP A 308 -16.85 6.71 7.66
C ASP A 308 -16.89 6.67 6.14
N SER A 309 -18.04 7.01 5.57
CA SER A 309 -18.26 7.10 4.13
C SER A 309 -18.70 8.50 3.73
N MET A 310 -18.16 9.04 2.65
CA MET A 310 -18.56 10.32 2.06
C MET A 310 -19.09 10.10 0.65
N LEU A 311 -20.33 10.55 0.40
CA LEU A 311 -20.92 10.55 -0.94
C LEU A 311 -20.81 11.94 -1.57
N ILE A 312 -20.39 11.98 -2.83
CA ILE A 312 -20.31 13.17 -3.67
C ILE A 312 -21.24 12.96 -4.86
N GLY A 313 -22.34 13.72 -4.90
CA GLY A 313 -23.40 13.56 -5.90
C GLY A 313 -24.59 12.72 -5.42
N ALA A 314 -25.50 12.39 -6.34
CA ALA A 314 -26.72 11.63 -6.08
C ALA A 314 -26.69 10.19 -6.63
N ASP A 315 -25.77 9.89 -7.54
CA ASP A 315 -25.77 8.65 -8.34
C ASP A 315 -24.74 7.61 -7.87
N CYS A 316 -23.98 7.92 -6.82
CA CYS A 316 -22.95 7.05 -6.24
C CYS A 316 -23.48 6.23 -5.06
N GLY A 317 -22.77 5.15 -4.72
CA GLY A 317 -23.13 4.27 -3.61
C GLY A 317 -21.95 4.01 -2.66
N ALA A 318 -22.19 4.17 -1.36
CA ALA A 318 -21.26 3.78 -0.31
C ALA A 318 -21.90 2.73 0.59
N HIS A 319 -21.22 1.59 0.77
CA HIS A 319 -21.72 0.42 1.49
C HIS A 319 -20.76 0.02 2.61
N THR A 320 -21.31 -0.43 3.76
CA THR A 320 -20.50 -0.86 4.90
C THR A 320 -20.97 -2.23 5.38
N PHE A 321 -20.09 -3.22 5.28
CA PHE A 321 -20.34 -4.63 5.63
C PHE A 321 -19.38 -5.10 6.74
N PRO A 322 -19.63 -4.73 8.01
CA PRO A 322 -18.80 -5.18 9.12
C PRO A 322 -19.18 -6.59 9.57
N TYR A 323 -18.17 -7.40 9.89
CA TYR A 323 -18.32 -8.73 10.47
C TYR A 323 -17.63 -8.76 11.83
N VAL A 324 -18.36 -9.15 12.86
CA VAL A 324 -17.82 -9.31 14.21
C VAL A 324 -18.11 -10.72 14.71
N GLU A 325 -17.06 -11.51 14.91
CA GLU A 325 -17.15 -12.86 15.46
C GLU A 325 -16.44 -12.89 16.82
N CYS A 326 -17.20 -12.83 17.91
CA CYS A 326 -16.63 -12.85 19.26
C CYS A 326 -16.91 -14.19 19.96
N ARG A 327 -15.84 -14.93 20.32
CA ARG A 327 -15.93 -16.20 21.07
C ARG A 327 -15.25 -16.14 22.44
N ASN A 328 -15.04 -14.94 22.99
CA ASN A 328 -14.45 -14.74 24.32
C ASN A 328 -15.26 -13.67 25.08
N ASN A 329 -15.61 -13.95 26.33
CA ASN A 329 -16.48 -13.10 27.15
C ASN A 329 -15.78 -11.89 27.80
N SER A 330 -14.46 -11.83 27.74
CA SER A 330 -13.66 -10.72 28.29
C SER A 330 -13.32 -9.63 27.25
N ALA A 331 -13.76 -9.81 25.99
CA ALA A 331 -13.46 -8.90 24.92
C ALA A 331 -14.29 -7.60 24.99
N GLN A 332 -13.68 -6.50 24.54
CA GLN A 332 -14.33 -5.19 24.39
C GLN A 332 -14.22 -4.76 22.94
N LEU A 333 -15.34 -4.66 22.23
CA LEU A 333 -15.39 -4.35 20.80
C LEU A 333 -16.35 -3.20 20.57
N GLU A 334 -15.91 -2.20 19.83
CA GLU A 334 -16.71 -1.04 19.44
C GLU A 334 -16.63 -0.86 17.93
N HIS A 335 -17.78 -0.63 17.30
CA HIS A 335 -17.89 -0.38 15.87
C HIS A 335 -18.84 0.78 15.62
N GLU A 336 -18.30 1.82 14.98
CA GLU A 336 -19.03 3.00 14.54
C GLU A 336 -18.95 3.10 13.01
N ALA A 337 -20.05 3.48 12.39
CA ALA A 337 -20.09 3.77 10.97
C ALA A 337 -20.94 5.01 10.70
N THR A 338 -20.36 5.98 10.00
CA THR A 338 -21.02 7.26 9.71
C THR A 338 -21.07 7.50 8.21
N THR A 339 -22.21 7.95 7.71
CA THR A 339 -22.34 8.39 6.32
C THR A 339 -22.46 9.91 6.29
N SER A 340 -21.58 10.54 5.52
CA SER A 340 -21.51 11.98 5.29
C SER A 340 -21.78 12.27 3.82
N ARG A 341 -22.29 13.47 3.54
CA ARG A 341 -22.40 14.03 2.20
C ARG A 341 -21.89 15.46 2.26
N ILE A 342 -21.23 15.91 1.19
CA ILE A 342 -20.89 17.32 1.05
C ILE A 342 -22.19 18.10 0.85
N GLY A 343 -22.57 18.91 1.84
CA GLY A 343 -23.83 19.66 1.82
C GLY A 343 -23.74 20.90 0.94
N GLU A 344 -24.86 21.28 0.32
CA GLU A 344 -24.98 22.51 -0.48
C GLU A 344 -24.58 23.75 0.33
N ASP A 345 -24.94 23.81 1.61
CA ASP A 345 -24.58 24.90 2.52
C ASP A 345 -23.07 25.00 2.76
N GLN A 346 -22.37 23.86 2.86
CA GLN A 346 -20.92 23.83 3.06
C GLN A 346 -20.19 24.33 1.80
N LEU A 347 -20.64 23.89 0.63
CA LEU A 347 -20.12 24.36 -0.66
C LEU A 347 -20.41 25.84 -0.85
N PHE A 348 -21.67 26.26 -0.67
CA PHE A 348 -22.09 27.65 -0.79
C PHE A 348 -21.27 28.57 0.13
N TYR A 349 -21.01 28.15 1.36
CA TYR A 349 -20.17 28.90 2.30
C TYR A 349 -18.73 29.10 1.78
N CYS A 350 -18.13 28.06 1.21
CA CYS A 350 -16.78 28.15 0.61
C CYS A 350 -16.76 29.05 -0.63
N LEU A 351 -17.73 28.87 -1.53
CA LEU A 351 -17.90 29.68 -2.74
C LEU A 351 -18.08 31.16 -2.40
N GLN A 352 -18.88 31.47 -1.38
CA GLN A 352 -19.11 32.84 -0.91
C GLN A 352 -17.85 33.51 -0.32
N ARG A 353 -16.80 32.72 -0.03
CA ARG A 353 -15.48 33.20 0.40
C ARG A 353 -14.48 33.30 -0.76
N GLY A 354 -14.92 33.08 -2.00
CA GLY A 354 -14.09 33.15 -3.20
C GLY A 354 -13.24 31.91 -3.46
N ILE A 355 -13.53 30.81 -2.78
CA ILE A 355 -12.91 29.50 -3.03
C ILE A 355 -13.66 28.86 -4.19
N SER A 356 -12.96 28.24 -5.15
CA SER A 356 -13.60 27.52 -6.25
C SER A 356 -14.36 26.29 -5.73
N GLU A 357 -15.29 25.76 -6.52
CA GLU A 357 -16.02 24.54 -6.14
C GLU A 357 -15.08 23.34 -5.95
N GLU A 358 -14.13 23.18 -6.87
CA GLU A 358 -13.10 22.14 -6.85
C GLU A 358 -12.21 22.25 -5.59
N ASP A 359 -11.70 23.45 -5.29
CA ASP A 359 -10.89 23.69 -4.11
C ASP A 359 -11.69 23.46 -2.81
N ALA A 360 -12.97 23.82 -2.80
CA ALA A 360 -13.84 23.62 -1.65
C ALA A 360 -14.06 22.12 -1.38
N ILE A 361 -14.34 21.33 -2.41
CA ILE A 361 -14.50 19.87 -2.32
C ILE A 361 -13.20 19.24 -1.83
N SER A 362 -12.07 19.59 -2.46
CA SER A 362 -10.74 19.10 -2.05
C SER A 362 -10.44 19.42 -0.58
N MET A 363 -10.73 20.64 -0.13
CA MET A 363 -10.52 21.05 1.26
C MET A 363 -11.38 20.24 2.25
N ILE A 364 -12.67 20.03 1.94
CA ILE A 364 -13.60 19.28 2.80
C ILE A 364 -13.18 17.81 2.87
N VAL A 365 -12.86 17.20 1.71
CA VAL A 365 -12.44 15.80 1.63
C VAL A 365 -11.11 15.58 2.36
N ASN A 366 -10.15 16.50 2.24
CA ASN A 366 -8.89 16.44 2.99
C ASN A 366 -9.13 16.54 4.51
N GLY A 367 -10.06 17.39 4.94
CA GLY A 367 -10.47 17.47 6.35
C GLY A 367 -11.09 16.16 6.86
N PHE A 368 -11.91 15.50 6.03
CA PHE A 368 -12.50 14.20 6.32
C PHE A 368 -11.46 13.07 6.46
N CYS A 369 -10.41 13.11 5.65
CA CYS A 369 -9.34 12.11 5.62
C CYS A 369 -8.19 12.38 6.61
N LYS A 370 -8.25 13.48 7.36
CA LYS A 370 -7.16 13.96 8.23
C LYS A 370 -6.60 12.87 9.17
N ASP A 371 -7.48 12.12 9.82
CA ASP A 371 -7.10 11.09 10.81
C ASP A 371 -6.29 9.93 10.18
N VAL A 372 -6.45 9.68 8.87
CA VAL A 372 -5.66 8.67 8.15
C VAL A 372 -4.37 9.28 7.63
N PHE A 373 -4.41 10.50 7.08
CA PHE A 373 -3.22 11.16 6.57
C PHE A 373 -2.21 11.51 7.66
N SER A 374 -2.63 11.69 8.91
CA SER A 374 -1.70 11.85 10.04
C SER A 374 -0.88 10.60 10.36
N GLU A 375 -1.30 9.43 9.89
CA GLU A 375 -0.60 8.15 10.09
C GLU A 375 0.36 7.81 8.93
N LEU A 376 0.33 8.59 7.85
CA LEU A 376 1.33 8.53 6.78
C LEU A 376 2.56 9.37 7.14
N PRO A 377 3.77 8.99 6.69
CA PRO A 377 4.92 9.89 6.78
C PRO A 377 4.65 11.18 6.02
N LEU A 378 5.16 12.31 6.54
CA LEU A 378 4.77 13.66 6.11
C LEU A 378 4.90 13.87 4.60
N GLU A 379 5.99 13.39 4.00
CA GLU A 379 6.23 13.56 2.56
C GLU A 379 5.16 12.85 1.72
N PHE A 380 4.78 11.64 2.11
CA PHE A 380 3.75 10.84 1.44
C PHE A 380 2.32 11.30 1.77
N ALA A 381 2.09 11.88 2.96
CA ALA A 381 0.81 12.50 3.28
C ALA A 381 0.52 13.67 2.32
N VAL A 382 1.52 14.49 2.02
CA VAL A 382 1.40 15.60 1.06
C VAL A 382 1.17 15.06 -0.36
N GLU A 383 1.90 14.02 -0.77
CA GLU A 383 1.71 13.39 -2.08
C GLU A 383 0.30 12.81 -2.22
N ALA A 384 -0.16 12.04 -1.23
CA ALA A 384 -1.50 11.46 -1.21
C ALA A 384 -2.60 12.53 -1.31
N GLN A 385 -2.46 13.65 -0.60
CA GLN A 385 -3.41 14.77 -0.66
C GLN A 385 -3.46 15.41 -2.05
N LYS A 386 -2.30 15.62 -2.69
CA LYS A 386 -2.24 16.15 -4.06
C LYS A 386 -2.87 15.19 -5.07
N LEU A 387 -2.54 13.90 -4.99
CA LEU A 387 -3.10 12.87 -5.88
C LEU A 387 -4.62 12.75 -5.72
N LEU A 388 -5.12 12.88 -4.48
CA LEU A 388 -6.55 12.90 -4.20
C LEU A 388 -7.22 14.13 -4.80
N ALA A 389 -6.63 15.32 -4.66
CA ALA A 389 -7.16 16.55 -5.24
C ALA A 389 -7.30 16.48 -6.76
N ILE A 390 -6.26 16.00 -7.46
CA ILE A 390 -6.28 15.81 -8.92
C ILE A 390 -7.34 14.77 -9.31
N SER A 391 -7.45 13.66 -8.56
CA SER A 391 -8.47 12.65 -8.83
C SER A 391 -9.89 13.21 -8.69
N LEU A 392 -10.13 14.07 -7.70
CA LEU A 392 -11.44 14.70 -7.47
C LEU A 392 -11.80 15.70 -8.57
N GLU A 393 -10.86 16.54 -9.01
CA GLU A 393 -11.06 17.51 -10.10
C GLU A 393 -11.55 16.83 -11.39
N HIS A 394 -10.94 15.70 -11.75
CA HIS A 394 -11.30 14.94 -12.95
C HIS A 394 -12.59 14.12 -12.79
N SER A 395 -13.10 13.96 -11.57
CA SER A 395 -14.15 13.00 -11.21
C SER A 395 -15.47 13.61 -10.75
N VAL A 396 -15.45 14.88 -10.37
CA VAL A 396 -16.63 15.63 -9.93
C VAL A 396 -17.11 16.47 -11.10
N GLY A 397 -18.06 15.92 -11.86
CA GLY A 397 -18.63 16.53 -13.06
C GLY A 397 -19.48 15.53 -13.83
#